data_AF-A0A183D759-F1
#
_entry.id   AF-A0A183D759-F1
#
_cell.length_a   1.000
_cell.length_b   1.000
_cell.length_c   1.000
_cell.angle_alpha   90.00
_cell.angle_beta   90.00
_cell.angle_gamma   90.00
#
_symmetry.space_group_name_H-M   'P 1'
#
loop_
_entity.id
_entity.type
_entity.pdbx_description
1 polymer ?
#
loop_
_entity_poly.entity_id
_entity_poly.type
_entity_poly.pdbx_seq_one_letter_code
_entity_poly.pdbx_strand_id
1 'polypeptide(L)'
;MTRDDLFNTNASIVRDLCEAAAQCCPKAQVAIITNPVNSTVPIASEIFKKQNVYDPRRIYGITTLDIVRSATFVAELKGLDVGKTKVPVIGGHSGVTIIPVLSQVQPSCEFSDDEVKTLTERIQNAGTEVVKAKAGGVSCFTADNFLNQT
;
A
#
# COMPACT_ATOMS: atom_id res chain seq x y z
N MET A 1 -17.16 -8.46 9.15
CA MET A 1 -15.82 -9.06 9.31
C MET A 1 -14.99 -8.10 10.14
N THR A 2 -14.43 -8.55 11.25
CA THR A 2 -13.49 -7.73 12.04
C THR A 2 -12.13 -7.65 11.34
N ARG A 3 -11.24 -6.76 11.80
CA ARG A 3 -9.86 -6.73 11.28
C ARG A 3 -9.11 -8.05 11.52
N ASP A 4 -9.39 -8.71 12.64
CA ASP A 4 -8.75 -9.97 13.01
C ASP A 4 -9.27 -11.14 12.16
N ASP A 5 -10.58 -11.16 11.86
CA ASP A 5 -11.15 -12.16 10.93
C ASP A 5 -10.54 -12.03 9.53
N LEU A 6 -10.37 -10.78 9.06
CA LEU A 6 -9.73 -10.49 7.78
C LEU A 6 -8.27 -10.94 7.78
N PHE A 7 -7.52 -10.66 8.86
CA PHE A 7 -6.14 -11.11 9.01
C PHE A 7 -6.05 -12.64 8.95
N ASN A 8 -6.86 -13.36 9.75
CA ASN A 8 -6.81 -14.82 9.81
C ASN A 8 -7.12 -15.46 8.45
N THR A 9 -8.13 -14.94 7.74
CA THR A 9 -8.51 -15.42 6.41
C THR A 9 -7.40 -15.17 5.39
N ASN A 10 -6.83 -13.96 5.38
CA ASN A 10 -5.82 -13.62 4.39
C ASN A 10 -4.46 -14.24 4.71
N ALA A 11 -4.14 -14.46 5.98
CA ALA A 11 -2.91 -15.11 6.41
C ALA A 11 -2.85 -16.57 5.92
N SER A 12 -3.95 -17.32 6.00
CA SER A 12 -4.00 -18.69 5.47
C SER A 12 -3.87 -18.72 3.94
N ILE A 13 -4.56 -17.83 3.24
CA ILE A 13 -4.46 -17.72 1.77
C ILE A 13 -3.03 -17.40 1.34
N VAL A 14 -2.40 -16.38 1.94
CA VAL A 14 -1.01 -16.01 1.63
C VAL A 14 -0.09 -17.17 1.94
N ARG A 15 -0.35 -17.91 3.04
CA ARG A 15 0.47 -19.06 3.39
C ARG A 15 0.46 -20.11 2.29
N ASP A 16 -0.72 -20.57 1.91
CA ASP A 16 -0.88 -21.69 0.99
C ASP A 16 -0.35 -21.33 -0.41
N LEU A 17 -0.57 -20.10 -0.87
CA LEU A 17 -0.03 -19.61 -2.13
C LEU A 17 1.50 -19.46 -2.10
N CYS A 18 2.07 -18.99 -0.99
CA CYS A 18 3.53 -18.87 -0.85
C CYS A 18 4.21 -20.24 -0.74
N GLU A 19 3.58 -21.23 -0.11
CA GLU A 19 4.09 -22.61 -0.08
C GLU A 19 4.16 -23.19 -1.49
N ALA A 20 3.10 -23.03 -2.28
CA ALA A 20 3.08 -23.46 -3.67
C ALA A 20 4.13 -22.71 -4.51
N ALA A 21 4.25 -21.39 -4.35
CA ALA A 21 5.23 -20.58 -5.08
C ALA A 21 6.68 -20.97 -4.72
N ALA A 22 6.96 -21.23 -3.44
CA ALA A 22 8.28 -21.67 -2.99
C ALA A 22 8.68 -23.03 -3.60
N GLN A 23 7.72 -23.93 -3.82
CA GLN A 23 7.95 -25.24 -4.44
C GLN A 23 8.07 -25.16 -5.97
N CYS A 24 7.17 -24.42 -6.63
CA CYS A 24 7.05 -24.42 -8.08
C CYS A 24 7.94 -23.38 -8.77
N CYS A 25 8.12 -22.21 -8.15
CA CYS A 25 8.83 -21.08 -8.75
C CYS A 25 9.65 -20.27 -7.72
N PRO A 26 10.60 -20.90 -7.00
CA PRO A 26 11.33 -20.26 -5.88
C PRO A 26 12.13 -19.00 -6.25
N LYS A 27 12.40 -18.79 -7.54
CA LYS A 27 13.13 -17.61 -8.05
C LYS A 27 12.20 -16.53 -8.61
N ALA A 28 10.87 -16.71 -8.57
CA ALA A 28 9.93 -15.69 -9.01
C ALA A 28 10.00 -14.44 -8.11
N GLN A 29 9.54 -13.31 -8.65
CA GLN A 29 9.32 -12.11 -7.86
C GLN A 29 7.93 -12.19 -7.22
N VAL A 30 7.85 -12.01 -5.92
CA VAL A 30 6.64 -12.18 -5.12
C VAL A 30 6.16 -10.80 -4.63
N ALA A 31 5.13 -10.29 -5.30
CA ALA A 31 4.49 -9.02 -5.00
C ALA A 31 3.26 -9.24 -4.11
N ILE A 32 3.35 -8.91 -2.83
CA ILE A 32 2.27 -9.11 -1.86
C ILE A 32 1.38 -7.87 -1.83
N ILE A 33 0.14 -8.04 -2.28
CA ILE A 33 -0.92 -7.00 -2.23
C ILE A 33 -1.94 -7.32 -1.12
N THR A 34 -2.07 -8.60 -0.75
CA THR A 34 -3.08 -9.05 0.21
C THR A 34 -2.91 -8.37 1.55
N ASN A 35 -3.97 -7.72 2.02
CA ASN A 35 -3.99 -7.03 3.29
C ASN A 35 -4.09 -7.99 4.48
N PRO A 36 -3.53 -7.63 5.64
CA PRO A 36 -2.69 -6.46 5.88
C PRO A 36 -1.24 -6.70 5.41
N VAL A 37 -0.74 -5.87 4.48
CA VAL A 37 0.61 -6.01 3.88
C VAL A 37 1.72 -6.06 4.96
N ASN A 38 1.56 -5.27 6.02
CA ASN A 38 2.49 -5.22 7.15
C ASN A 38 2.72 -6.58 7.83
N SER A 39 1.77 -7.51 7.71
CA SER A 39 1.83 -8.85 8.32
C SER A 39 1.98 -9.95 7.28
N THR A 40 1.39 -9.80 6.09
CA THR A 40 1.45 -10.83 5.03
C THR A 40 2.83 -10.94 4.39
N VAL A 41 3.61 -9.86 4.31
CA VAL A 41 5.01 -9.91 3.83
C VAL A 41 5.93 -10.71 4.77
N PRO A 42 5.90 -10.50 6.10
CA PRO A 42 6.58 -11.39 7.05
C PRO A 42 6.14 -12.86 6.93
N ILE A 43 4.84 -13.13 6.79
CA ILE A 43 4.32 -14.50 6.63
C ILE A 43 4.93 -15.15 5.39
N ALA A 44 4.89 -14.48 4.23
CA ALA A 44 5.50 -14.97 2.99
C ALA A 44 6.99 -15.25 3.17
N SER A 45 7.71 -14.33 3.82
CA SER A 45 9.15 -14.47 4.11
C SER A 45 9.44 -15.72 4.95
N GLU A 46 8.68 -15.97 6.02
CA GLU A 46 8.89 -17.14 6.89
C GLU A 46 8.60 -18.46 6.18
N ILE A 47 7.66 -18.50 5.25
CA ILE A 47 7.37 -19.70 4.46
C ILE A 47 8.52 -20.02 3.52
N PHE A 48 9.04 -19.02 2.81
CA PHE A 48 10.18 -19.21 1.93
C PHE A 48 11.43 -19.62 2.73
N LYS A 49 11.59 -19.13 3.97
CA LYS A 49 12.67 -19.58 4.88
C LYS A 49 12.50 -21.05 5.27
N LYS A 50 11.28 -21.47 5.64
CA LYS A 50 10.98 -22.89 5.97
C LYS A 50 11.28 -23.84 4.80
N GLN A 51 11.11 -23.38 3.57
CA GLN A 51 11.41 -24.13 2.36
C GLN A 51 12.87 -23.97 1.88
N ASN A 52 13.72 -23.26 2.62
CA ASN A 52 15.13 -22.99 2.30
C ASN A 52 15.38 -22.30 0.93
N VAL A 53 14.43 -21.48 0.47
CA VAL A 53 14.50 -20.76 -0.82
C VAL A 53 14.32 -19.24 -0.65
N TYR A 54 14.44 -18.73 0.57
CA TYR A 54 14.27 -17.31 0.87
C TYR A 54 15.36 -16.44 0.23
N ASP A 55 14.92 -15.50 -0.60
CA ASP A 55 15.72 -14.39 -1.12
C ASP A 55 15.03 -13.07 -0.74
N PRO A 56 15.60 -12.26 0.18
CA PRO A 56 14.98 -11.01 0.62
C PRO A 56 14.83 -9.98 -0.51
N ARG A 57 15.52 -10.15 -1.65
CA ARG A 57 15.40 -9.25 -2.81
C ARG A 57 14.19 -9.56 -3.70
N ARG A 58 13.47 -10.64 -3.42
CA ARG A 58 12.38 -11.13 -4.28
C ARG A 58 10.99 -11.05 -3.66
N ILE A 59 10.89 -10.80 -2.36
CA ILE A 59 9.61 -10.67 -1.66
C ILE A 59 9.41 -9.20 -1.29
N TYR A 60 8.36 -8.58 -1.81
CA TYR A 60 8.07 -7.19 -1.55
C TYR A 60 6.57 -6.94 -1.39
N GLY A 61 6.23 -6.08 -0.43
CA GLY A 61 4.87 -5.59 -0.23
C GLY A 61 4.59 -4.42 -1.17
N ILE A 62 3.44 -4.44 -1.83
CA ILE A 62 3.04 -3.37 -2.73
C ILE A 62 2.40 -2.23 -1.94
N THR A 63 3.15 -1.16 -1.71
CA THR A 63 2.72 0.09 -1.06
C THR A 63 2.51 1.23 -2.06
N THR A 64 2.65 0.98 -3.36
CA THR A 64 2.64 1.99 -4.42
C THR A 64 1.35 2.83 -4.44
N LEU A 65 0.23 2.29 -3.96
CA LEU A 65 -1.02 3.04 -3.87
C LEU A 65 -0.90 4.26 -2.93
N ASP A 66 -0.11 4.16 -1.86
CA ASP A 66 0.08 5.27 -0.94
C ASP A 66 0.91 6.38 -1.59
N ILE A 67 1.87 6.02 -2.44
CA ILE A 67 2.63 6.96 -3.27
C ILE A 67 1.70 7.67 -4.24
N VAL A 68 0.84 6.93 -4.96
CA VAL A 68 -0.13 7.50 -5.91
C VAL A 68 -1.09 8.44 -5.20
N ARG A 69 -1.65 8.05 -4.05
CA ARG A 69 -2.54 8.90 -3.25
C ARG A 69 -1.84 10.16 -2.77
N SER A 70 -0.62 10.02 -2.25
CA SER A 70 0.17 11.16 -1.76
C SER A 70 0.47 12.15 -2.89
N ALA A 71 0.90 11.66 -4.05
CA ALA A 71 1.14 12.49 -5.22
C ALA A 71 -0.12 13.23 -5.68
N THR A 72 -1.26 12.54 -5.75
CA THR A 72 -2.54 13.17 -6.11
C THR A 72 -2.94 14.26 -5.13
N PHE A 73 -2.90 14.00 -3.82
CA PHE A 73 -3.34 15.00 -2.83
C PHE A 73 -2.40 16.20 -2.73
N VAL A 74 -1.09 15.97 -2.83
CA VAL A 74 -0.10 17.06 -2.85
C VAL A 74 -0.27 17.91 -4.11
N ALA A 75 -0.44 17.29 -5.26
CA ALA A 75 -0.65 17.99 -6.52
C ALA A 75 -1.96 18.79 -6.52
N GLU A 76 -3.04 18.22 -6.01
CA GLU A 76 -4.33 18.89 -5.84
C GLU A 76 -4.20 20.13 -4.94
N LEU A 77 -3.51 20.00 -3.79
CA LEU A 77 -3.34 21.11 -2.84
C LEU A 77 -2.47 22.24 -3.41
N LYS A 78 -1.37 21.91 -4.09
CA LYS A 78 -0.39 22.90 -4.58
C LYS A 78 -0.61 23.32 -6.04
N GLY A 79 -1.66 22.82 -6.69
CA GLY A 79 -1.95 23.10 -8.10
C GLY A 79 -0.87 22.58 -9.07
N LEU A 80 -0.25 21.46 -8.73
CA LEU A 80 0.81 20.84 -9.53
C LEU A 80 0.25 19.79 -10.49
N ASP A 81 1.05 19.41 -11.48
CA ASP A 81 0.77 18.26 -12.34
C ASP A 81 1.02 16.96 -11.56
N VAL A 82 -0.02 16.15 -11.38
CA VAL A 82 0.05 14.85 -10.69
C VAL A 82 1.09 13.94 -11.35
N GLY A 83 1.20 13.95 -12.68
CA GLY A 83 2.14 13.10 -13.43
C GLY A 83 3.61 13.47 -13.21
N LYS A 84 3.88 14.68 -12.72
CA LYS A 84 5.22 15.19 -12.39
C LYS A 84 5.49 15.25 -10.90
N THR A 85 4.46 15.05 -10.08
CA THR A 85 4.56 15.14 -8.62
C THR A 85 5.01 13.79 -8.04
N LYS A 86 6.13 13.79 -7.32
CA LYS A 86 6.69 12.62 -6.66
C LYS A 86 6.73 12.87 -5.17
N VAL A 87 6.13 11.97 -4.41
CA VAL A 87 6.11 12.01 -2.94
C VAL A 87 6.64 10.69 -2.41
N PRO A 88 7.82 10.65 -1.77
CA PRO A 88 8.30 9.46 -1.12
C PRO A 88 7.36 9.09 0.05
N VAL A 89 7.00 7.81 0.14
CA VAL A 89 6.21 7.27 1.26
C VAL A 89 6.97 6.09 1.85
N ILE A 90 7.14 6.11 3.18
CA ILE A 90 7.91 5.09 3.92
C ILE A 90 7.07 4.51 5.06
N GLY A 91 7.62 3.52 5.75
CA GLY A 91 6.98 2.84 6.89
C GLY A 91 6.25 1.57 6.44
N GLY A 92 4.92 1.55 6.57
CA GLY A 92 4.05 0.43 6.21
C GLY A 92 2.81 0.88 5.44
N HIS A 93 1.81 -0.01 5.35
CA HIS A 93 0.58 0.14 4.56
C HIS A 93 -0.70 0.14 5.43
N SER A 94 -0.64 0.67 6.66
CA SER A 94 -1.81 0.67 7.55
C SER A 94 -1.83 1.88 8.48
N GLY A 95 -2.81 2.78 8.28
CA GLY A 95 -3.04 3.95 9.11
C GLY A 95 -1.76 4.75 9.36
N VAL A 96 -1.44 4.94 10.65
CA VAL A 96 -0.26 5.72 11.10
C VAL A 96 1.09 5.17 10.66
N THR A 97 1.15 3.92 10.17
CA THR A 97 2.40 3.37 9.61
C THR A 97 2.73 3.94 8.23
N ILE A 98 1.76 4.56 7.54
CA ILE A 98 1.98 5.22 6.25
C ILE A 98 2.56 6.61 6.53
N ILE A 99 3.81 6.84 6.13
CA ILE A 99 4.53 8.08 6.40
C ILE A 99 4.90 8.76 5.08
N PRO A 100 4.09 9.74 4.60
CA PRO A 100 4.45 10.57 3.47
C PRO A 100 5.54 11.57 3.87
N VAL A 101 6.69 11.51 3.19
CA VAL A 101 7.85 12.38 3.48
C VAL A 101 7.69 13.69 2.70
N LEU A 102 6.80 14.56 3.19
CA LEU A 102 6.43 15.81 2.52
C LEU A 102 7.62 16.77 2.31
N SER A 103 8.67 16.66 3.14
CA SER A 103 9.91 17.41 2.97
C SER A 103 10.73 17.02 1.75
N GLN A 104 10.43 15.89 1.10
CA GLN A 104 11.15 15.38 -0.07
C GLN A 104 10.28 15.35 -1.34
N VAL A 105 9.21 16.14 -1.38
CA VAL A 105 8.34 16.25 -2.55
C VAL A 105 9.12 16.85 -3.73
N GLN A 106 8.87 16.33 -4.92
CA GLN A 106 9.36 16.88 -6.18
C GLN A 106 8.19 17.17 -7.12
N PRO A 107 8.08 18.36 -7.73
CA PRO A 107 8.93 19.54 -7.51
C PRO A 107 8.84 20.06 -6.06
N SER A 108 9.91 20.71 -5.59
CA SER A 108 9.96 21.22 -4.21
C SER A 108 8.85 22.25 -3.98
N CYS A 109 8.14 22.09 -2.87
CA CYS A 109 7.10 22.99 -2.42
C CYS A 109 7.15 23.12 -0.90
N GLU A 110 6.74 24.29 -0.40
CA GLU A 110 6.66 24.55 1.04
C GLU A 110 5.27 24.16 1.57
N PHE A 111 5.24 23.62 2.77
CA PHE A 111 4.02 23.28 3.48
C PHE A 111 3.98 23.98 4.83
N SER A 112 2.83 24.49 5.22
CA SER A 112 2.59 24.91 6.61
C SER A 112 2.39 23.69 7.51
N ASP A 113 2.57 23.86 8.83
CA ASP A 113 2.37 22.77 9.79
C ASP A 113 0.93 22.22 9.74
N ASP A 114 -0.06 23.08 9.50
CA ASP A 114 -1.45 22.70 9.34
C ASP A 114 -1.66 21.88 8.06
N GLU A 115 -1.06 22.29 6.94
CA GLU A 115 -1.11 21.52 5.67
C GLU A 115 -0.46 20.15 5.84
N VAL A 116 0.69 20.08 6.51
CA VAL A 116 1.40 18.81 6.79
C VAL A 116 0.50 17.87 7.58
N LYS A 117 -0.13 18.37 8.64
CA LYS A 117 -1.01 17.57 9.50
C LYS A 117 -2.23 17.06 8.72
N THR A 118 -2.96 17.96 8.05
CA THR A 118 -4.17 17.60 7.30
C THR A 118 -3.86 16.63 6.14
N LEU A 119 -2.79 16.86 5.38
CA LEU A 119 -2.38 15.96 4.31
C LEU A 119 -2.00 14.58 4.85
N THR A 120 -1.22 14.53 5.92
CA THR A 120 -0.78 13.26 6.52
C THR A 120 -1.99 12.45 7.01
N GLU A 121 -2.93 13.08 7.72
CA GLU A 121 -4.16 12.43 8.18
C GLU A 121 -5.01 11.92 7.01
N ARG A 122 -5.17 12.72 5.95
CA ARG A 122 -5.92 12.31 4.74
C ARG A 122 -5.25 11.13 4.04
N ILE A 123 -3.92 11.15 3.86
CA ILE A 123 -3.16 10.06 3.23
C ILE A 123 -3.32 8.76 4.03
N GLN A 124 -3.18 8.82 5.36
CA GLN A 124 -3.31 7.65 6.24
C GLN A 124 -4.72 7.06 6.24
N ASN A 125 -5.75 7.88 5.99
CA ASN A 125 -7.16 7.48 6.04
C ASN A 125 -7.82 7.28 4.67
N ALA A 126 -7.13 7.55 3.56
CA ALA A 126 -7.68 7.46 2.20
C ALA A 126 -8.27 6.08 1.86
N GLY A 127 -7.72 5.00 2.42
CA GLY A 127 -8.32 3.66 2.28
C GLY A 127 -9.73 3.57 2.89
N THR A 128 -9.90 4.16 4.06
CA THR A 128 -11.19 4.20 4.78
C THR A 128 -12.20 5.11 4.07
N GLU A 129 -11.75 6.22 3.48
CA GLU A 129 -12.59 7.12 2.69
C GLU A 129 -13.26 6.38 1.52
N VAL A 130 -12.50 5.56 0.79
CA VAL A 130 -13.02 4.77 -0.34
C VAL A 130 -14.03 3.72 0.11
N VAL A 131 -13.76 3.01 1.21
CA VAL A 131 -14.73 2.02 1.76
C VAL A 131 -16.05 2.67 2.13
N LYS A 132 -16.00 3.86 2.76
CA LYS A 132 -17.19 4.64 3.12
C LYS A 132 -17.93 5.10 1.87
N ALA A 133 -17.22 5.64 0.87
CA ALA A 133 -17.80 6.06 -0.40
C ALA A 133 -18.50 4.90 -1.14
N LYS A 134 -18.00 3.67 -0.98
CA LYS A 134 -18.58 2.45 -1.53
C LYS A 134 -19.66 1.80 -0.65
N ALA A 135 -20.17 2.50 0.37
CA ALA A 135 -21.20 2.01 1.28
C ALA A 135 -20.87 0.64 1.93
N GLY A 136 -19.58 0.37 2.21
CA GLY A 136 -19.13 -0.90 2.78
C GLY A 136 -18.83 -2.00 1.75
N GLY A 137 -18.89 -1.69 0.45
CA GLY A 137 -18.32 -2.55 -0.59
C GLY A 137 -16.82 -2.77 -0.34
N VAL A 138 -16.37 -4.01 -0.53
CA VAL A 138 -14.99 -4.44 -0.27
C VAL A 138 -14.02 -3.54 -1.05
N SER A 139 -13.12 -2.85 -0.35
CA SER A 139 -12.01 -2.13 -0.99
C SER A 139 -10.91 -3.12 -1.38
N CYS A 140 -11.22 -4.05 -2.28
CA CYS A 140 -10.19 -4.48 -3.21
C CYS A 140 -9.95 -3.30 -4.17
N PHE A 141 -8.71 -3.10 -4.59
CA PHE A 141 -8.31 -2.06 -5.51
C PHE A 141 -9.34 -1.85 -6.63
N THR A 142 -10.14 -0.81 -6.53
CA THR A 142 -11.00 -0.42 -7.64
C THR A 142 -10.38 0.78 -8.29
N ALA A 143 -9.68 0.49 -9.39
CA ALA A 143 -9.41 1.42 -10.46
C ALA A 143 -10.69 1.84 -11.23
N ASP A 144 -11.88 1.75 -10.61
CA ASP A 144 -13.17 1.98 -11.28
C ASP A 144 -13.35 3.43 -11.73
N ASN A 145 -12.69 4.40 -11.08
CA ASN A 145 -12.85 5.81 -11.43
C ASN A 145 -11.79 6.35 -12.41
N PHE A 146 -10.76 5.58 -12.77
CA PHE A 146 -9.74 6.05 -13.71
C PHE A 146 -10.03 5.70 -15.17
N LEU A 147 -10.95 4.78 -15.44
CA LEU A 147 -11.31 4.36 -16.81
C LEU A 147 -12.52 5.12 -17.40
N ASN A 148 -13.22 5.95 -16.63
CA ASN A 148 -14.42 6.67 -17.08
C ASN A 148 -14.16 8.16 -17.42
N GLN A 149 -12.90 8.57 -17.64
CA GLN A 149 -12.56 9.94 -18.09
C GLN A 149 -11.72 9.99 -19.37
N THR A 150 -11.85 8.99 -20.24
CA THR A 150 -11.40 9.03 -21.64
C THR A 150 -12.52 8.56 -22.53
#